data_AF-Q875J2-F1
#
_entry.id   AF-Q875J2-F1
#
_cell.length_a   1.000
_cell.length_b   1.000
_cell.length_c   1.000
_cell.angle_alpha   90.00
_cell.angle_beta   90.00
_cell.angle_gamma   90.00
#
_symmetry.space_group_name_H-M   'P 1'
#
loop_
_entity.id
_entity.type
_entity.pdbx_description
1 polymer ?
#
loop_
_entity_poly.entity_id
_entity_poly.type
_entity_poly.pdbx_seq_one_letter_code
_entity_poly.pdbx_strand_id
1 'polypeptide(L)'
;ETTIRMLGGLLSAYHFSNDDVYLDKAVQLANALHGAYDSPSGIPYSSVNLKSGKGIKNHVDNGASSTAEAATVQLEMKYLSKLTGEILWWNLAEKVMQVLESNKTYDGLSPIYTFP
;
A
#
# COMPACT_ATOMS: atom_id res chain seq x y z
N GLU A 1 -1.56 -6.19 5.85
CA GLU A 1 -0.55 -7.15 6.40
C GLU A 1 0.81 -7.13 5.70
N THR A 2 0.93 -7.54 4.43
CA THR A 2 2.24 -7.75 3.78
C THR A 2 3.15 -6.51 3.81
N THR A 3 2.59 -5.31 3.62
CA THR A 3 3.33 -4.06 3.67
C THR A 3 3.96 -3.81 5.04
N ILE A 4 3.15 -3.74 6.10
CA ILE A 4 3.63 -3.37 7.45
C ILE A 4 4.62 -4.38 8.04
N ARG A 5 4.52 -5.67 7.67
CA ARG A 5 5.38 -6.73 8.22
C ARG A 5 6.59 -7.01 7.33
N MET A 6 6.34 -7.38 6.09
CA MET A 6 7.38 -7.89 5.21
C MET A 6 8.14 -6.74 4.55
N LEU A 7 7.43 -5.78 3.94
CA LEU A 7 8.08 -4.63 3.32
C LEU A 7 8.73 -3.75 4.38
N GLY A 8 8.01 -3.40 5.45
CA GLY A 8 8.54 -2.65 6.59
C GLY A 8 9.75 -3.33 7.24
N GLY A 9 9.70 -4.66 7.42
CA GLY A 9 10.82 -5.44 7.96
C GLY A 9 12.05 -5.43 7.04
N LEU A 10 11.88 -5.63 5.74
CA LEU A 10 12.97 -5.57 4.76
C LEU A 10 13.61 -4.17 4.71
N LEU A 11 12.79 -3.12 4.67
CA LEU A 11 13.26 -1.74 4.68
C LEU A 11 14.02 -1.38 5.97
N SER A 12 13.56 -1.88 7.11
CA SER A 12 14.23 -1.70 8.40
C SER A 12 15.56 -2.45 8.45
N ALA A 13 15.59 -3.69 7.97
CA ALA A 13 16.82 -4.49 7.88
C ALA A 13 17.86 -3.79 7.00
N TYR A 14 17.46 -3.33 5.81
CA TYR A 14 18.31 -2.53 4.94
C TYR A 14 18.88 -1.30 5.66
N HIS A 15 18.04 -0.54 6.36
CA HIS A 15 18.49 0.68 7.04
C HIS A 15 19.57 0.42 8.10
N PHE A 16 19.48 -0.70 8.82
CA PHE A 16 20.45 -1.04 9.87
C PHE A 16 21.69 -1.77 9.36
N SER A 17 21.59 -2.56 8.28
CA SER A 17 22.71 -3.33 7.75
C SER A 17 23.43 -2.66 6.59
N ASN A 18 22.75 -1.77 5.87
CA ASN A 18 23.16 -1.23 4.58
C ASN A 18 23.50 -2.33 3.55
N ASP A 19 22.82 -3.49 3.65
CA ASP A 19 22.96 -4.62 2.74
C ASP A 19 21.86 -4.58 1.68
N ASP A 20 22.27 -4.33 0.44
CA ASP A 20 21.37 -4.13 -0.71
C ASP A 20 20.45 -5.32 -0.97
N VAL A 21 20.79 -6.53 -0.49
CA VAL A 21 19.91 -7.70 -0.64
C VAL A 21 18.51 -7.45 -0.06
N TYR A 22 18.40 -6.67 1.02
CA TYR A 22 17.12 -6.35 1.63
C TYR A 22 16.34 -5.31 0.83
N LEU A 23 17.03 -4.32 0.26
CA LEU A 23 16.41 -3.32 -0.61
C LEU A 23 15.91 -3.96 -1.92
N ASP A 24 16.71 -4.82 -2.53
CA ASP A 24 16.34 -5.55 -3.74
C ASP A 24 15.07 -6.39 -3.51
N LYS A 25 14.98 -7.07 -2.37
CA LYS A 25 13.79 -7.84 -1.98
C LYS A 25 12.59 -6.95 -1.67
N ALA A 26 12.81 -5.78 -1.06
CA ALA A 26 11.76 -4.80 -0.81
C ALA A 26 11.16 -4.29 -2.13
N VAL A 27 11.99 -3.93 -3.11
CA VAL A 27 11.57 -3.51 -4.45
C VAL A 27 10.81 -4.64 -5.16
N GLN A 28 11.35 -5.86 -5.15
CA GLN A 28 10.70 -7.02 -5.75
C GLN A 28 9.29 -7.26 -5.17
N LEU A 29 9.17 -7.19 -3.84
CA LEU A 29 7.88 -7.36 -3.17
C LEU A 29 6.91 -6.22 -3.51
N ALA A 30 7.36 -4.96 -3.46
CA ALA A 30 6.51 -3.81 -3.75
C ALA A 30 5.98 -3.83 -5.19
N ASN A 31 6.80 -4.26 -6.16
CA ASN A 31 6.36 -4.48 -7.55
C ASN A 31 5.26 -5.54 -7.65
N ALA A 32 5.36 -6.63 -6.88
CA ALA A 32 4.32 -7.65 -6.85
C ALA A 32 3.02 -7.17 -6.16
N LEU A 33 3.13 -6.22 -5.24
CA LEU A 33 1.97 -5.60 -4.56
C LEU A 33 1.30 -4.51 -5.39
N HIS A 34 1.97 -3.97 -6.41
CA HIS A 34 1.52 -2.83 -7.21
C HIS A 34 0.09 -2.98 -7.74
N GLY A 35 -0.27 -4.15 -8.27
CA GLY A 35 -1.60 -4.32 -8.87
C GLY A 35 -2.76 -4.39 -7.87
N ALA A 36 -2.50 -4.32 -6.56
CA ALA A 36 -3.55 -3.99 -5.59
C ALA A 36 -4.14 -2.60 -5.83
N TYR A 37 -3.36 -1.66 -6.39
CA TYR A 37 -3.75 -0.27 -6.61
C TYR A 37 -4.42 -0.02 -7.96
N ASP A 38 -4.62 -1.06 -8.78
CA ASP A 38 -5.30 -0.99 -10.07
C ASP A 38 -6.83 -0.96 -9.90
N SER A 39 -7.30 0.01 -9.13
CA SER A 39 -8.70 0.24 -8.81
C SER A 39 -9.18 1.57 -9.39
N PRO A 40 -10.47 1.71 -9.75
CA PRO A 40 -10.98 2.95 -10.33
C PRO A 40 -10.79 4.19 -9.43
N SER A 41 -10.87 4.03 -8.10
CA SER A 41 -10.70 5.14 -7.16
C SER A 41 -9.23 5.43 -6.85
N GLY A 42 -8.35 4.44 -6.95
CA GLY A 42 -6.97 4.45 -6.43
C GLY A 42 -6.85 3.95 -4.98
N ILE A 43 -7.96 3.59 -4.31
CA ILE A 43 -7.93 2.83 -3.05
C ILE A 43 -7.53 1.38 -3.37
N PRO A 44 -6.51 0.80 -2.72
CA PRO A 44 -6.08 -0.54 -3.06
C PRO A 44 -7.12 -1.58 -2.67
N TYR A 45 -7.21 -2.65 -3.47
CA TYR A 45 -7.90 -3.87 -3.07
C TYR A 45 -7.22 -4.50 -1.84
N SER A 46 -8.01 -5.13 -0.96
CA SER A 46 -7.49 -5.80 0.25
C SER A 46 -6.55 -6.99 -0.03
N SER A 47 -6.56 -7.53 -1.25
CA SER A 47 -5.73 -8.67 -1.62
C SER A 47 -5.15 -8.54 -3.02
N VAL A 48 -4.02 -9.21 -3.26
CA VAL A 48 -3.35 -9.28 -4.55
C VAL A 48 -2.77 -10.67 -4.74
N ASN A 49 -2.91 -11.22 -5.95
CA ASN A 49 -2.24 -12.46 -6.31
C ASN A 49 -0.80 -12.14 -6.72
N LEU A 50 0.17 -12.49 -5.88
CA LEU A 50 1.59 -12.18 -6.13
C LEU A 50 2.17 -12.84 -7.40
N LYS A 51 1.56 -13.91 -7.91
CA LYS A 51 2.01 -14.55 -9.16
C LYS A 51 1.50 -13.82 -10.39
N SER A 52 0.24 -13.41 -10.40
CA SER A 52 -0.37 -12.72 -11.56
C SER A 52 -0.29 -11.19 -11.47
N GLY A 53 0.04 -10.65 -10.30
CA GLY A 53 0.01 -9.22 -10.00
C GLY A 53 -1.40 -8.62 -9.90
N LYS A 54 -2.47 -9.41 -10.01
CA LYS A 54 -3.84 -8.88 -10.04
C LYS A 54 -4.40 -8.64 -8.64
N GLY A 55 -4.92 -7.44 -8.41
CA GLY A 55 -5.73 -7.11 -7.24
C GLY A 55 -7.02 -7.92 -7.18
N ILE A 56 -7.47 -8.22 -5.97
CA ILE A 56 -8.64 -9.05 -5.67
C ILE A 56 -9.52 -8.30 -4.69
N LYS A 57 -10.74 -7.96 -5.13
CA LYS A 57 -11.76 -7.35 -4.29
C LYS A 57 -12.02 -8.18 -3.04
N ASN A 58 -12.37 -7.50 -1.96
CA ASN A 58 -12.83 -8.17 -0.77
C ASN A 58 -14.07 -9.03 -1.08
N HIS A 59 -14.19 -10.18 -0.42
CA HIS A 59 -15.30 -11.12 -0.60
C HIS A 59 -16.52 -10.73 0.23
N VAL A 60 -16.37 -9.78 1.16
CA VAL A 60 -17.45 -9.20 1.97
C VAL A 60 -17.70 -7.73 1.63
N ASP A 61 -18.77 -7.17 2.18
CA ASP A 61 -19.10 -5.74 2.15
C ASP A 61 -19.04 -5.11 0.74
N ASN A 62 -19.56 -5.84 -0.26
CA ASN A 62 -19.57 -5.45 -1.67
C ASN A 62 -18.18 -5.10 -2.26
N GLY A 63 -17.12 -5.71 -1.73
CA GLY A 63 -15.76 -5.50 -2.19
C GLY A 63 -15.07 -4.28 -1.60
N ALA A 64 -15.61 -3.71 -0.51
CA ALA A 64 -14.96 -2.63 0.22
C ALA A 64 -13.62 -3.07 0.83
N SER A 65 -12.66 -2.16 0.81
CA SER A 65 -11.39 -2.29 1.52
C SER A 65 -11.52 -1.69 2.91
N SER A 66 -10.74 -2.21 3.86
CA SER A 66 -10.63 -1.60 5.18
C SER A 66 -9.89 -0.27 5.06
N THR A 67 -10.44 0.79 5.65
CA THR A 67 -9.80 2.12 5.69
C THR A 67 -8.43 2.03 6.35
N ALA A 68 -8.30 1.26 7.42
CA ALA A 68 -7.02 1.08 8.11
C ALA A 68 -6.02 0.31 7.23
N GLU A 69 -6.45 -0.71 6.47
CA GLU A 69 -5.57 -1.42 5.54
C GLU A 69 -5.04 -0.48 4.45
N ALA A 70 -5.89 0.37 3.88
CA ALA A 70 -5.50 1.33 2.85
C ALA A 70 -4.62 2.46 3.42
N ALA A 71 -4.84 2.89 4.65
CA ALA A 71 -4.17 4.05 5.28
C ALA A 71 -2.98 3.71 6.19
N THR A 72 -2.52 2.46 6.21
CA THR A 72 -1.37 2.01 7.03
C THR A 72 -0.29 1.36 6.16
N VAL A 73 0.02 1.98 5.02
CA VAL A 73 1.04 1.50 4.06
C VAL A 73 1.95 2.62 3.55
N GLN A 74 1.62 3.86 3.92
CA GLN A 74 2.19 5.08 3.34
C GLN A 74 3.66 5.25 3.74
N LEU A 75 4.04 4.90 4.96
CA LEU A 75 5.42 5.08 5.43
C LEU A 75 6.38 4.17 4.68
N GLU A 76 6.04 2.90 4.55
CA GLU A 76 6.83 1.89 3.85
C GLU A 76 6.97 2.25 2.38
N MET A 77 5.88 2.63 1.72
CA MET A 77 5.88 3.01 0.30
C MET A 77 6.68 4.29 0.02
N LYS A 78 6.48 5.34 0.83
CA LYS A 78 7.23 6.59 0.67
C LYS A 78 8.71 6.40 0.97
N TYR A 79 9.04 5.58 1.96
CA TYR A 79 10.43 5.29 2.28
C TYR A 79 11.10 4.48 1.17
N LEU A 80 10.40 3.52 0.56
CA LEU A 80 10.89 2.80 -0.61
C LEU A 80 11.19 3.78 -1.77
N SER A 81 10.26 4.69 -2.09
CA SER A 81 10.50 5.75 -3.08
C SER A 81 11.70 6.62 -2.76
N LYS A 82 11.91 6.96 -1.49
CA LYS A 82 13.09 7.73 -1.04
C LYS A 82 14.39 6.97 -1.31
N LEU A 83 14.42 5.66 -1.07
CA LEU A 83 15.62 4.85 -1.23
C LEU A 83 15.98 4.59 -2.69
N THR A 84 14.98 4.38 -3.55
CA THR A 84 15.21 4.04 -4.96
C THR A 84 15.25 5.24 -5.90
N GLY A 85 14.68 6.38 -5.48
CA GLY A 85 14.42 7.52 -6.36
C GLY A 85 13.17 7.37 -7.24
N GLU A 86 12.48 6.24 -7.18
CA GLU A 86 11.28 5.97 -7.99
C GLU A 86 10.03 6.57 -7.34
N ILE A 87 9.38 7.53 -8.00
CA ILE A 87 8.23 8.26 -7.43
C ILE A 87 6.93 7.44 -7.39
N LEU A 88 6.89 6.28 -8.06
CA LEU A 88 5.69 5.45 -8.19
C LEU A 88 5.01 5.15 -6.84
N TRP A 89 5.74 4.60 -5.87
CA TRP A 89 5.16 4.19 -4.58
C TRP A 89 4.71 5.37 -3.73
N TRP A 90 5.42 6.50 -3.81
CA TRP A 90 4.98 7.76 -3.20
C TRP A 90 3.63 8.19 -3.75
N ASN A 91 3.47 8.21 -5.07
CA ASN A 91 2.22 8.63 -5.71
C ASN A 91 1.06 7.69 -5.37
N LEU A 92 1.31 6.38 -5.32
CA LEU A 92 0.29 5.41 -4.90
C LEU A 92 -0.16 5.66 -3.45
N ALA A 93 0.79 5.85 -2.54
CA ALA A 93 0.52 6.15 -1.14
C ALA A 93 -0.28 7.45 -0.97
N GLU A 94 0.10 8.52 -1.67
CA GLU A 94 -0.58 9.82 -1.61
C GLU A 94 -1.96 9.79 -2.27
N LYS A 95 -2.13 9.04 -3.36
CA LYS A 95 -3.43 8.91 -4.03
C LYS A 95 -4.48 8.36 -3.07
N VAL A 96 -4.12 7.37 -2.25
CA VAL A 96 -5.01 6.84 -1.21
C VAL A 96 -5.43 7.92 -0.22
N MET A 97 -4.47 8.70 0.28
CA MET A 97 -4.75 9.76 1.25
C MET A 97 -5.66 10.84 0.66
N GLN A 98 -5.44 11.23 -0.60
CA GLN A 98 -6.29 12.18 -1.32
C GLN A 98 -7.74 11.70 -1.43
N VAL A 99 -7.95 10.42 -1.74
CA VAL A 99 -9.29 9.84 -1.85
C VAL A 99 -9.98 9.81 -0.49
N LEU A 100 -9.28 9.37 0.56
CA LEU A 100 -9.83 9.32 1.92
C LEU A 100 -10.19 10.71 2.45
N GLU A 101 -9.35 11.72 2.20
CA GLU A 101 -9.64 13.11 2.57
C GLU A 101 -10.88 13.62 1.83
N SER A 102 -11.05 13.26 0.56
CA SER A 102 -12.22 13.66 -0.24
C SER A 102 -13.54 13.04 0.21
N ASN A 103 -13.50 11.88 0.89
CA ASN A 103 -14.69 11.17 1.37
C ASN A 103 -15.43 11.90 2.51
N LYS A 104 -14.80 12.94 3.10
CA LYS A 104 -15.27 13.73 4.26
C LYS A 104 -15.53 12.85 5.50
N THR A 105 -14.98 13.28 6.64
CA THR A 105 -15.25 12.62 7.93
C THR A 105 -16.53 13.17 8.56
N TYR A 106 -17.14 12.38 9.44
CA TYR A 106 -18.26 12.83 10.28
C TYR A 106 -17.74 13.08 11.69
N ASP A 107 -17.73 14.35 12.12
CA ASP A 107 -17.17 14.77 13.41
C ASP A 107 -15.74 14.25 13.67
N GLY A 108 -14.91 14.20 12.62
CA GLY A 108 -13.54 13.70 12.69
C GLY A 108 -13.42 12.16 12.68
N LEU A 109 -14.53 11.44 12.60
CA LEU A 109 -14.56 9.98 12.49
C LEU A 109 -14.54 9.56 11.02
N SER A 110 -13.61 8.66 10.68
CA SER A 110 -13.57 8.02 9.38
C SER A 110 -14.38 6.71 9.41
N PRO A 111 -15.15 6.39 8.35
CA PRO A 111 -15.71 5.06 8.18
C PRO A 111 -14.63 3.98 8.18
N ILE A 112 -14.97 2.77 8.65
CA ILE A 112 -14.06 1.62 8.66
C ILE A 112 -13.87 0.98 7.29
N TYR A 113 -14.73 1.32 6.32
CA TYR A 113 -14.70 0.84 4.95
C TYR A 113 -14.55 1.98 3.95
N THR A 114 -13.82 1.70 2.87
CA THR A 114 -13.67 2.58 1.70
C THR A 114 -13.68 1.74 0.42
N PHE A 115 -14.20 2.27 -0.67
CA PHE A 115 -14.38 1.50 -1.90
C PHE A 115 -13.18 1.65 -2.86
N PRO A 116 -12.61 0.54 -3.36
CA PRO A 116 -11.62 0.52 -4.44
C PRO A 116 -12.22 0.88 -5.80
#